data_AF-K8GIQ8-F1
#
_entry.id   AF-K8GIQ8-F1
#
_cell.length_a   1.000
_cell.length_b   1.000
_cell.length_c   1.000
_cell.angle_alpha   90.00
_cell.angle_beta   90.00
_cell.angle_gamma   90.00
#
_symmetry.space_group_name_H-M   'P 1'
#
loop_
_entity.id
_entity.type
_entity.pdbx_description
1 polymer ?
#
loop_
_entity_poly.entity_id
_entity_poly.type
_entity_poly.pdbx_seq_one_letter_code
_entity_poly.pdbx_strand_id
1 'polypeptide(L)' 'MLNDFRWIAPMPPEPDHPVLEAHQLTKDFYHEVQHRQAFERYCQWYYATASQNQQELQRMQNDFNLLGWFYRSR' A
#
# COMPACT_ATOMS: atom_id res chain seq x y z
N MET A 1 -16.54 -21.92 50.32
CA MET A 1 -15.98 -22.99 49.47
C MET A 1 -16.35 -22.68 48.04
N LEU A 2 -15.38 -22.37 47.18
CA LEU A 2 -15.62 -22.09 45.76
C LEU A 2 -15.74 -23.44 45.03
N ASN A 3 -16.89 -23.66 44.39
CA ASN A 3 -17.17 -24.87 43.63
C ASN A 3 -16.25 -24.97 42.41
N ASP A 4 -15.63 -26.14 42.22
CA ASP A 4 -14.69 -26.42 41.14
C ASP A 4 -15.47 -26.91 39.90
N PHE A 5 -15.73 -26.00 38.95
CA PHE A 5 -16.54 -26.26 37.75
C PHE A 5 -15.73 -26.77 36.53
N ARG A 6 -14.55 -27.38 36.75
CA ARG A 6 -13.62 -27.85 35.69
C ARG A 6 -14.21 -28.83 34.68
N TRP A 7 -15.37 -29.44 34.98
CA TRP A 7 -16.08 -30.35 34.09
C TRP A 7 -16.97 -29.64 33.06
N ILE A 8 -17.33 -28.38 33.29
CA ILE A 8 -18.16 -27.57 32.38
C ILE A 8 -17.32 -26.98 31.25
N ALA A 9 -16.08 -26.58 31.57
CA ALA A 9 -15.10 -26.11 30.63
C ALA A 9 -13.71 -26.60 31.07
N PRO A 10 -13.05 -27.47 30.28
CA PRO A 10 -11.66 -27.80 30.57
C PRO A 10 -10.83 -26.52 30.51
N MET A 11 -9.91 -26.39 31.46
CA MET A 11 -8.95 -25.28 31.44
C MET A 11 -8.16 -25.37 30.13
N PRO A 12 -8.08 -24.29 29.34
CA PRO A 12 -7.28 -24.32 28.13
C PRO A 12 -5.83 -24.70 28.48
N PRO A 13 -5.15 -25.49 27.63
CA PRO A 13 -3.76 -25.82 27.85
C PRO A 13 -2.93 -24.53 27.92
N GLU A 14 -1.87 -24.54 28.73
CA GLU A 14 -0.95 -23.41 28.76
C GLU A 14 -0.42 -23.13 27.35
N PRO A 15 -0.42 -21.87 26.92
CA PRO A 15 0.06 -21.52 25.60
C PRO A 15 1.56 -21.79 25.49
N ASP A 16 1.97 -22.43 24.39
CA ASP A 16 3.37 -22.51 24.00
C ASP A 16 3.80 -21.14 23.45
N HIS A 17 4.23 -20.27 24.38
CA HIS A 17 4.62 -18.89 24.10
C HIS A 17 5.62 -18.78 22.93
N PRO A 18 6.71 -19.57 22.86
CA PRO A 18 7.60 -19.60 21.70
C PRO A 18 6.91 -19.84 20.36
N VAL A 19 5.97 -20.77 20.29
CA VAL A 19 5.23 -21.08 19.04
C VAL A 19 4.33 -19.91 18.65
N LEU A 20 3.66 -19.29 19.62
CA LEU A 20 2.81 -18.12 19.39
C LEU A 20 3.63 -16.91 18.92
N GLU A 21 4.79 -16.66 19.54
CA GLU A 21 5.71 -15.59 19.16
C GLU A 21 6.24 -15.78 17.74
N ALA A 22 6.69 -17.00 17.39
CA ALA A 22 7.18 -17.30 16.06
C ALA A 22 6.09 -17.12 14.99
N HIS A 23 4.86 -17.56 15.29
CA HIS A 23 3.72 -17.39 14.41
C HIS A 23 3.33 -15.91 14.25
N GLN A 24 3.36 -15.12 15.33
CA GLN A 24 3.09 -13.69 15.28
C GLN A 24 4.15 -12.95 14.46
N LEU A 25 5.44 -13.21 14.72
CA LEU A 25 6.55 -12.64 13.97
C LEU A 25 6.46 -12.94 12.47
N THR A 26 6.11 -14.18 12.11
CA THR A 26 5.95 -14.59 10.71
C THR A 26 4.84 -13.79 10.02
N LYS A 27 3.71 -13.58 10.70
CA LYS A 27 2.61 -12.76 10.19
C LYS A 27 3.02 -11.30 10.00
N ASP A 28 3.67 -10.72 11.01
CA ASP A 28 4.09 -9.32 10.98
C ASP A 28 5.11 -9.07 9.86
N PHE A 29 6.09 -9.97 9.71
CA PHE A 29 7.05 -9.91 8.62
C PHE A 29 6.37 -10.01 7.25
N TYR A 30 5.43 -10.94 7.09
CA TYR A 30 4.70 -11.09 5.82
C TYR A 30 3.90 -9.83 5.47
N HIS A 31 3.19 -9.25 6.45
CA HIS A 31 2.47 -7.98 6.25
C HIS A 31 3.40 -6.83 5.89
N GLU A 32 4.57 -6.73 6.54
CA GLU A 32 5.54 -5.69 6.22
C GLU A 32 6.06 -5.82 4.77
N VAL A 33 6.40 -7.04 4.34
CA VAL A 33 6.84 -7.30 2.96
C VAL A 33 5.75 -6.91 1.97
N GLN A 34 4.50 -7.30 2.22
CA GLN A 34 3.37 -6.91 1.36
C GLN A 34 3.19 -5.39 1.30
N HIS A 35 3.28 -4.71 2.45
CA HIS A 35 3.16 -3.27 2.52
C HIS A 35 4.28 -2.57 1.73
N ARG A 36 5.54 -2.98 1.92
CA ARG A 36 6.69 -2.42 1.18
C ARG A 36 6.55 -2.62 -0.32
N GLN A 37 6.13 -3.80 -0.77
CA GLN A 37 5.89 -4.07 -2.19
C GLN A 37 4.73 -3.27 -2.78
N ALA A 38 3.66 -3.05 -2.01
CA ALA A 38 2.55 -2.21 -2.43
C ALA A 38 2.98 -0.74 -2.58
N PHE A 39 3.76 -0.25 -1.61
CA PHE A 39 4.32 1.10 -1.64
C PHE A 39 5.27 1.31 -2.82
N GLU A 40 6.16 0.36 -3.08
CA GLU A 40 7.08 0.43 -4.23
C GLU A 40 6.32 0.49 -5.55
N ARG A 41 5.30 -0.35 -5.74
CA ARG A 41 4.43 -0.32 -6.93
C ARG A 41 3.72 1.02 -7.08
N TYR A 42 3.25 1.61 -5.98
CA TYR A 42 2.64 2.93 -5.99
C TYR A 42 3.63 4.02 -6.45
N CYS A 43 4.85 4.01 -5.91
CA CYS A 43 5.90 4.94 -6.33
C CYS A 43 6.23 4.79 -7.82
N GLN A 44 6.40 3.56 -8.31
CA GLN A 44 6.66 3.29 -9.73
C GLN A 44 5.53 3.83 -10.62
N TRP A 45 4.28 3.56 -10.28
CA TRP A 45 3.11 4.09 -10.99
C TRP A 45 3.09 5.62 -10.98
N TYR A 46 3.37 6.24 -9.84
CA TYR A 46 3.37 7.69 -9.70
C TYR A 46 4.44 8.34 -10.59
N TYR A 47 5.67 7.82 -10.57
CA TYR A 47 6.76 8.33 -11.40
C TYR A 47 6.48 8.16 -12.89
N ALA A 48 5.94 7.01 -13.30
CA ALA A 48 5.56 6.77 -14.69
C ALA A 48 4.49 7.78 -15.15
N THR A 49 3.45 7.99 -14.32
CA THR A 49 2.37 8.93 -14.59
C THR A 49 2.88 10.37 -14.66
N ALA A 50 3.73 10.78 -13.71
CA ALA A 50 4.33 12.10 -13.70
C ALA A 50 5.17 12.36 -14.95
N SER A 51 5.99 11.38 -15.37
CA SER A 51 6.78 11.46 -16.61
C SER A 51 5.89 11.59 -17.84
N GLN A 52 4.81 10.81 -17.93
CA GLN A 52 3.86 10.91 -19.04
C GLN A 52 3.23 12.30 -19.10
N ASN A 53 2.72 12.80 -17.97
CA ASN A 53 2.07 14.11 -17.89
C ASN A 53 3.03 15.25 -18.26
N GLN A 54 4.30 15.17 -17.85
CA GLN A 54 5.32 16.14 -18.24
C GLN A 54 5.57 16.13 -19.75
N GLN A 55 5.65 14.96 -20.37
CA GLN A 55 5.80 14.85 -21.82
C GLN A 55 4.57 15.39 -22.56
N GLU A 56 3.36 15.12 -22.07
CA GLU A 56 2.12 15.66 -22.65
C GLU A 56 2.09 17.19 -22.54
N LEU A 57 2.46 17.75 -21.40
CA LEU A 57 2.56 19.20 -21.21
C LEU A 57 3.59 19.83 -22.17
N GLN A 58 4.76 19.20 -22.34
CA GLN A 58 5.77 19.67 -23.29
C GLN A 58 5.26 19.63 -24.73
N ARG A 59 4.49 18.61 -25.12
CA ARG A 59 3.85 18.55 -26.44
C ARG A 59 2.86 19.70 -26.61
N MET A 60 1.97 19.92 -25.64
CA MET A 60 1.00 21.03 -25.68
C MET A 60 1.67 22.41 -25.76
N GLN A 61 2.83 22.58 -25.12
CA GLN A 61 3.60 23.84 -25.21
C GLN A 61 4.27 24.04 -26.57
N ASN A 62 4.68 22.96 -27.22
CA ASN A 62 5.28 22.97 -28.56
C ASN A 62 4.23 22.96 -29.68
N ASP A 63 2.99 22.59 -29.38
CA ASP A 63 1.88 22.72 -30.30
C ASP A 63 1.71 24.20 -30.66
N PHE A 64 1.60 24.46 -31.96
CA PHE A 64 1.41 25.81 -32.47
C PHE A 64 0.19 26.42 -31.76
N ASN A 65 0.36 27.58 -31.13
CA ASN A 65 -0.73 28.25 -30.41
C ASN A 65 -1.71 28.83 -31.44
N LEU A 66 -2.50 27.95 -32.06
CA LEU A 66 -3.45 28.25 -33.12
C LEU A 66 -4.42 29.33 -32.65
N LEU A 67 -4.91 29.22 -31.41
CA LEU A 67 -5.78 30.22 -30.80
C LEU A 67 -5.07 31.59 -30.71
N GLY A 68 -3.83 31.64 -30.22
CA GLY A 68 -3.04 32.89 -30.17
C GLY A 68 -2.73 33.48 -31.55
N TRP A 69 -2.54 32.64 -32.57
CA TRP A 69 -2.34 33.07 -33.95
C TRP A 69 -3.62 33.66 -34.57
N PHE A 70 -4.78 33.03 -34.35
CA PHE A 70 -6.08 33.57 -34.79
C PHE A 70 -6.44 34.90 -34.12
N TYR A 71 -6.11 35.09 -32.83
CA TYR A 71 -6.35 36.36 -32.14
C TYR A 71 -5.43 37.50 -32.59
N ARG A 72 -4.27 37.20 -33.19
CA ARG A 72 -3.31 38.20 -33.71
C ARG A 72 -3.55 38.60 -35.17
N SER A 73 -4.37 37.88 -35.93
CA SER A 73 -4.66 38.19 -37.34
C SER A 73 -5.89 39.09 -37.54
N ARG A 74 -6.40 39.70 -36.47
CA ARG A 74 -7.40 40.79 -36.50
C ARG A 74 -6.70 42.12 -36.23
#